data_AF-A0A350PKF4-F1
#
_entry.id   AF-A0A350PKF4-F1
#
_cell.length_a   1.000
_cell.length_b   1.000
_cell.length_c   1.000
_cell.angle_alpha   90.00
_cell.angle_beta   90.00
_cell.angle_gamma   90.00
#
_symmetry.space_group_name_H-M   'P 1'
#
loop_
_entity.id
_entity.type
_entity.pdbx_description
1 polymer ?
#
loop_
_entity_poly.entity_id
_entity_poly.type
_entity_poly.pdbx_seq_one_letter_code
_entity_poly.pdbx_strand_id
1 'polypeptide(L)'
;MLDKIGKVITKIFGSKSEKDIKAIQPIVEEINALGPEMEKLSDEQLKAKTQEFKQKIKDATAETSKKIEKVKAKMDDIENLSQGESRRLADELETLEQEWLDILEDTLDDILPEAYAVLKDTCRRFVG
;
A
#
# COMPACT_ATOMS: atom_id res chain seq x y z
N MET A 1 41.76 -15.36 9.91
CA MET A 1 41.48 -14.34 10.95
C MET A 1 40.37 -13.35 10.56
N LEU A 2 40.05 -13.18 9.26
CA LEU A 2 38.94 -12.35 8.77
C LEU A 2 37.53 -12.91 9.11
N ASP A 3 37.33 -14.23 9.13
CA ASP A 3 36.04 -14.85 9.50
C ASP A 3 35.56 -14.55 10.93
N LYS A 4 36.50 -14.36 11.86
CA LYS A 4 36.15 -14.04 13.26
C LYS A 4 35.64 -12.60 13.37
N ILE A 5 36.13 -11.68 12.54
CA ILE A 5 35.66 -10.29 12.49
C ILE A 5 34.27 -10.23 11.86
N GLY A 6 34.05 -10.97 10.76
CA GLY A 6 32.73 -11.09 10.13
C GLY A 6 31.67 -11.66 11.07
N LYS A 7 31.99 -12.70 11.85
CA LYS A 7 31.09 -13.30 12.86
C LYS A 7 30.80 -12.38 14.05
N VAL A 8 31.72 -11.49 14.43
CA VAL A 8 31.48 -10.49 15.49
C VAL A 8 30.61 -9.35 14.97
N ILE A 9 30.82 -8.91 13.72
CA ILE A 9 30.00 -7.88 13.07
C ILE A 9 28.58 -8.39 12.82
N THR A 10 28.38 -9.63 12.32
CA THR A 10 27.03 -10.20 12.19
C THR A 10 26.35 -10.46 13.53
N LYS A 11 27.10 -10.73 14.60
CA LYS A 11 26.54 -10.88 15.96
C LYS A 11 26.14 -9.55 16.60
N ILE A 12 26.79 -8.44 16.23
CA ILE A 12 26.48 -7.09 16.71
C ILE A 12 25.38 -6.42 15.88
N PHE A 13 25.41 -6.60 14.55
CA PHE A 13 24.46 -5.98 13.62
C PHE A 13 23.28 -6.88 13.22
N GLY A 14 23.30 -8.16 13.59
CA GLY A 14 22.33 -9.17 13.15
C GLY A 14 22.54 -9.58 11.69
N SER A 15 21.93 -10.71 11.30
CA SER A 15 21.84 -11.11 9.89
C SER A 15 20.86 -10.22 9.11
N LYS A 16 20.96 -10.17 7.77
CA LYS A 16 19.96 -9.49 6.92
C LYS A 16 18.55 -10.01 7.20
N SER A 17 18.41 -11.33 7.34
CA SER A 17 17.15 -11.98 7.73
C SER A 17 16.63 -11.48 9.09
N GLU A 18 17.48 -11.38 10.12
CA GLU A 18 17.05 -10.84 11.42
C GLU A 18 16.61 -9.37 11.34
N LYS A 19 17.26 -8.56 10.51
CA LYS A 19 16.85 -7.17 10.29
C LYS A 19 15.50 -7.09 9.59
N ASP A 20 15.28 -7.93 8.58
CA ASP A 20 14.03 -7.97 7.82
C ASP A 20 12.88 -8.45 8.71
N ILE A 21 13.10 -9.48 9.54
CA ILE A 21 12.12 -9.93 10.55
C ILE A 21 11.79 -8.81 11.53
N LYS A 22 12.81 -8.10 12.05
CA LYS A 22 12.59 -6.98 12.97
C LYS A 22 11.80 -5.83 12.34
N ALA A 23 11.94 -5.61 11.03
CA ALA A 23 11.21 -4.57 10.31
C ALA A 23 9.72 -4.91 10.18
N ILE A 24 9.37 -6.19 9.94
CA ILE A 24 7.96 -6.61 9.78
C ILE A 24 7.28 -6.98 11.09
N GLN A 25 8.04 -7.24 12.16
CA GLN A 25 7.52 -7.68 13.45
C GLN A 25 6.43 -6.74 14.02
N PRO A 26 6.57 -5.40 13.97
CA PRO A 26 5.52 -4.50 14.45
C PRO A 26 4.19 -4.67 13.70
N ILE A 27 4.25 -4.82 12.37
CA ILE A 27 3.08 -5.03 11.53
C ILE A 27 2.39 -6.35 11.90
N VAL A 28 3.16 -7.41 12.14
CA VAL A 28 2.63 -8.71 12.59
C VAL A 28 1.93 -8.58 13.95
N GLU A 29 2.47 -7.78 14.87
CA GLU A 29 1.86 -7.51 16.17
C GLU A 29 0.53 -6.76 16.02
N GLU A 30 0.46 -5.75 15.16
CA GLU A 30 -0.78 -5.03 14.83
C GLU A 30 -1.84 -5.97 14.23
N ILE A 31 -1.47 -6.79 13.25
CA ILE A 31 -2.36 -7.80 12.65
C ILE A 31 -2.92 -8.74 13.73
N ASN A 32 -2.07 -9.22 14.63
CA ASN A 32 -2.49 -10.14 15.69
C ASN A 32 -3.39 -9.47 16.72
N ALA A 33 -3.17 -8.18 17.02
CA ALA A 33 -3.99 -7.40 17.94
C ALA A 33 -5.42 -7.21 17.43
N LEU A 34 -5.62 -7.16 16.11
CA LEU A 34 -6.95 -7.06 15.47
C LEU A 34 -7.72 -8.39 15.45
N GLY A 35 -7.07 -9.52 15.70
CA GLY A 35 -7.67 -10.87 15.65
C GLY A 35 -8.98 -11.01 16.46
N PRO A 36 -9.02 -10.62 17.74
CA PRO A 36 -10.24 -10.70 18.56
C PRO A 36 -11.41 -9.86 18.05
N GLU A 37 -11.16 -8.82 17.25
CA GLU A 37 -12.21 -8.03 16.61
C GLU A 37 -12.76 -8.75 15.39
N MET A 38 -11.89 -9.37 14.57
CA MET A 38 -12.30 -10.14 13.40
C MET A 38 -13.14 -11.36 13.77
N GLU A 39 -12.80 -12.05 14.86
CA GLU A 39 -13.55 -13.21 15.35
C GLU A 39 -15.01 -12.89 15.72
N LYS A 40 -15.31 -11.63 16.07
CA LYS A 40 -16.66 -11.19 16.43
C LYS A 40 -17.55 -10.88 15.22
N LEU A 41 -16.97 -10.76 14.03
CA LEU A 41 -17.70 -10.42 12.81
C LEU A 41 -18.46 -11.64 12.26
N SER A 42 -19.66 -11.42 11.73
CA SER A 42 -20.34 -12.42 10.89
C SER A 42 -19.61 -12.58 9.55
N ASP A 43 -19.93 -13.63 8.79
CA ASP A 43 -19.36 -13.85 7.45
C ASP A 43 -19.71 -12.69 6.50
N GLU A 44 -20.91 -12.13 6.60
CA GLU A 44 -21.34 -10.96 5.83
C GLU A 44 -20.54 -9.72 6.22
N GLN A 45 -20.30 -9.52 7.52
CA GLN A 45 -19.51 -8.39 8.00
C GLN A 45 -18.04 -8.51 7.58
N LEU A 46 -17.47 -9.72 7.64
CA LEU A 46 -16.11 -9.99 7.18
C LEU A 46 -15.98 -9.76 5.67
N LYS A 47 -16.99 -10.14 4.89
CA LYS A 47 -17.06 -9.84 3.45
C LYS A 47 -17.20 -8.34 3.17
N ALA A 48 -17.95 -7.61 4.01
CA ALA A 48 -18.13 -6.17 3.89
C ALA A 48 -16.81 -5.39 4.04
N LYS A 49 -15.86 -5.88 4.85
CA LYS A 49 -14.51 -5.31 4.97
C LYS A 49 -13.79 -5.14 3.63
N THR A 50 -13.96 -6.11 2.72
CA THR A 50 -13.39 -5.98 1.35
C THR A 50 -13.95 -4.75 0.61
N GLN A 51 -15.23 -4.44 0.79
CA GLN A 51 -15.83 -3.27 0.15
C GLN A 51 -15.38 -1.97 0.82
N GLU A 52 -15.25 -1.97 2.16
CA GLU A 52 -14.71 -0.84 2.92
C GLU A 52 -13.29 -0.48 2.44
N PHE A 53 -12.40 -1.46 2.27
CA PHE A 53 -11.05 -1.23 1.78
C PHE A 53 -11.01 -0.64 0.37
N LYS A 54 -11.82 -1.19 -0.55
CA LYS A 54 -11.93 -0.66 -1.92
C LYS A 54 -12.44 0.77 -1.93
N GLN A 55 -13.41 1.07 -1.07
CA GLN A 55 -13.97 2.40 -0.96
C GLN A 55 -12.92 3.38 -0.39
N LYS A 56 -12.16 2.99 0.63
CA LYS A 56 -11.08 3.79 1.21
C LYS A 56 -10.00 4.15 0.17
N ILE A 57 -9.55 3.17 -0.62
CA ILE A 57 -8.58 3.40 -1.71
C ILE A 57 -9.15 4.37 -2.76
N LYS A 58 -10.39 4.14 -3.17
CA LYS A 58 -11.06 4.97 -4.18
C LYS A 58 -11.21 6.41 -3.69
N ASP A 59 -11.61 6.61 -2.44
CA ASP A 59 -11.83 7.94 -1.88
C ASP A 59 -10.50 8.69 -1.68
N ALA A 60 -9.46 8.01 -1.19
CA ALA A 60 -8.14 8.59 -1.03
C ALA A 60 -7.55 9.08 -2.36
N THR A 61 -7.71 8.29 -3.43
CA THR A 61 -7.14 8.59 -4.74
C THR A 61 -8.03 9.47 -5.64
N ALA A 62 -9.29 9.71 -5.25
CA ALA A 62 -10.30 10.32 -6.11
C ALA A 62 -9.89 11.68 -6.67
N GLU A 63 -9.30 12.54 -5.83
CA GLU A 63 -8.93 13.90 -6.25
C GLU A 63 -7.78 13.88 -7.26
N THR A 64 -6.72 13.12 -7.00
CA THR A 64 -5.57 13.01 -7.90
C THR A 64 -5.96 12.30 -9.20
N SER A 65 -6.79 11.27 -9.14
CA SER A 65 -7.36 10.62 -10.34
C SER A 65 -8.14 11.61 -11.22
N LYS A 66 -8.99 12.47 -10.63
CA LYS A 66 -9.71 13.50 -11.39
C LYS A 66 -8.77 14.52 -12.04
N LYS A 67 -7.66 14.89 -11.38
CA LYS A 67 -6.65 15.79 -11.96
C LYS A 67 -5.97 15.13 -13.15
N ILE A 68 -5.54 13.87 -13.00
CA ILE A 68 -4.92 13.06 -14.06
C ILE A 68 -5.85 12.96 -15.28
N GLU A 69 -7.13 12.64 -15.08
CA GLU A 69 -8.11 12.56 -16.16
C GLU A 69 -8.25 13.89 -16.92
N LYS A 70 -8.27 15.02 -16.19
CA LYS A 70 -8.32 16.35 -16.80
C LYS A 70 -7.08 16.65 -17.63
N VAL A 71 -5.89 16.26 -17.16
CA VAL A 71 -4.64 16.47 -17.91
C VAL A 71 -4.60 15.58 -19.15
N LYS A 72 -4.97 14.30 -19.02
CA LYS A 72 -5.07 13.36 -20.16
C LYS A 72 -6.04 13.86 -21.21
N ALA A 73 -7.23 14.32 -20.81
CA ALA A 73 -8.21 14.88 -21.74
C ALA A 73 -7.71 16.12 -22.47
N LYS A 74 -6.88 16.97 -21.83
CA LYS A 74 -6.24 18.09 -22.51
C LYS A 74 -5.18 17.62 -23.51
N MET A 75 -4.39 16.59 -23.17
CA MET A 75 -3.36 16.04 -24.04
C MET A 75 -3.94 15.37 -25.30
N ASP A 76 -5.16 14.85 -25.23
CA ASP A 76 -5.87 14.26 -26.37
C ASP A 76 -6.38 15.31 -27.39
N ASP A 77 -6.40 16.60 -27.03
CA ASP A 77 -6.75 17.72 -27.94
C ASP A 77 -5.54 18.16 -28.80
N ILE A 78 -5.09 17.25 -29.65
CA ILE A 78 -3.85 17.37 -30.45
C ILE A 78 -3.89 18.57 -31.42
N GLU A 79 -5.07 18.97 -31.90
CA GLU A 79 -5.22 20.05 -32.89
C GLU A 79 -4.92 21.44 -32.32
N ASN A 80 -5.07 21.64 -31.00
CA ASN A 80 -4.90 22.93 -30.33
C ASN A 80 -3.62 23.04 -29.49
N LEU A 81 -2.76 22.01 -29.51
CA LEU A 81 -1.66 21.88 -28.57
C LEU A 81 -0.33 22.34 -29.18
N SER A 82 0.26 23.39 -28.60
CA SER A 82 1.64 23.78 -28.92
C SER A 82 2.64 22.77 -28.35
N GLN A 83 3.78 22.58 -29.03
CA GLN A 83 4.87 21.70 -28.57
C GLN A 83 5.32 22.02 -27.13
N GLY A 84 5.30 23.30 -26.75
CA GLY A 84 5.64 23.73 -25.39
C GLY A 84 4.58 23.36 -24.34
N GLU A 85 3.30 23.35 -24.73
CA GLU A 85 2.19 22.97 -23.85
C GLU A 85 2.13 21.46 -23.66
N SER A 86 2.41 20.67 -24.71
CA SER A 86 2.46 19.21 -24.61
C SER A 86 3.48 18.74 -23.60
N ARG A 87 4.67 19.37 -23.61
CA ARG A 87 5.73 19.06 -22.63
C ARG A 87 5.31 19.39 -21.20
N ARG A 88 4.68 20.55 -20.99
CA ARG A 88 4.22 20.96 -19.65
C ARG A 88 3.14 20.04 -19.09
N LEU A 89 2.19 19.63 -19.94
CA LEU A 89 1.16 18.67 -19.55
C LEU A 89 1.75 17.29 -19.24
N ALA A 90 2.79 16.87 -19.97
CA ALA A 90 3.50 15.62 -19.67
C ALA A 90 4.21 15.67 -18.31
N ASP A 91 4.93 16.76 -18.03
CA ASP A 91 5.61 16.96 -16.74
C ASP A 91 4.58 17.04 -15.57
N GLU A 92 3.43 17.70 -15.79
CA GLU A 92 2.32 17.76 -14.84
C GLU A 92 1.71 16.38 -14.60
N LEU A 93 1.50 15.61 -15.67
CA LEU A 93 0.96 14.25 -15.59
C LEU A 93 1.89 13.34 -14.78
N GLU A 94 3.19 13.35 -15.06
CA GLU A 94 4.18 12.55 -14.32
C GLU A 94 4.13 12.87 -12.82
N THR A 95 4.08 14.17 -12.48
CA THR A 95 3.99 14.62 -11.08
C THR A 95 2.73 14.11 -10.41
N LEU A 96 1.57 14.21 -11.07
CA LEU A 96 0.30 13.73 -10.54
C LEU A 96 0.25 12.20 -10.41
N GLU A 97 0.87 11.47 -11.34
CA GLU A 97 0.95 10.00 -11.28
C GLU A 97 1.84 9.55 -10.11
N GLN A 98 2.93 10.26 -9.82
CA GLN A 98 3.73 10.02 -8.61
C GLN A 98 2.92 10.35 -7.34
N GLU A 99 2.26 11.50 -7.27
CA GLU A 99 1.40 11.87 -6.13
C GLU A 99 0.29 10.82 -5.89
N TRP A 100 -0.29 10.28 -6.97
CA TRP A 100 -1.29 9.22 -6.88
C TRP A 100 -0.72 7.91 -6.33
N LEU A 101 0.51 7.54 -6.74
CA LEU A 101 1.19 6.35 -6.25
C LEU A 101 1.53 6.46 -4.77
N ASP A 102 2.05 7.62 -4.33
CA ASP A 102 2.37 7.85 -2.93
C ASP A 102 1.11 7.75 -2.05
N ILE A 103 0.01 8.39 -2.47
CA ILE A 103 -1.29 8.30 -1.77
C ILE A 103 -1.80 6.86 -1.72
N LEU A 104 -1.65 6.13 -2.82
CA LEU A 104 -2.06 4.73 -2.87
C LEU A 104 -1.22 3.87 -1.91
N GLU A 105 0.10 4.03 -1.91
CA GLU A 105 1.02 3.30 -1.03
C GLU A 105 0.69 3.55 0.44
N ASP A 106 0.59 4.82 0.84
CA ASP A 106 0.20 5.20 2.20
C ASP A 106 -1.16 4.60 2.60
N THR A 107 -2.14 4.64 1.69
CA THR A 107 -3.48 4.09 1.95
C THR A 107 -3.45 2.57 2.07
N LEU A 108 -2.62 1.89 1.29
CA LEU A 108 -2.46 0.44 1.34
C LEU A 108 -1.76 0.02 2.64
N ASP A 109 -0.72 0.74 3.06
CA ASP A 109 -0.01 0.51 4.32
C ASP A 109 -0.95 0.70 5.52
N ASP A 110 -1.79 1.73 5.50
CA ASP A 110 -2.83 1.95 6.51
C ASP A 110 -3.86 0.80 6.58
N ILE A 111 -4.20 0.20 5.44
CA ILE A 111 -5.19 -0.89 5.35
C ILE A 111 -4.55 -2.24 5.67
N LEU A 112 -3.24 -2.38 5.48
CA LEU A 112 -2.52 -3.65 5.49
C LEU A 112 -2.77 -4.46 6.77
N PRO A 113 -2.66 -3.91 7.99
CA PRO A 113 -2.88 -4.70 9.20
C PRO A 113 -4.29 -5.29 9.29
N GLU A 114 -5.31 -4.47 9.00
CA GLU A 114 -6.71 -4.90 9.06
C GLU A 114 -7.05 -5.89 7.94
N ALA A 115 -6.58 -5.65 6.72
CA ALA A 115 -6.80 -6.55 5.60
C ALA A 115 -6.16 -7.93 5.83
N TYR A 116 -4.97 -7.99 6.42
CA TYR A 116 -4.33 -9.25 6.79
C TYR A 116 -5.03 -9.93 7.96
N ALA A 117 -5.58 -9.19 8.92
CA ALA A 117 -6.40 -9.75 9.99
C ALA A 117 -7.68 -10.39 9.44
N VAL A 118 -8.36 -9.72 8.50
CA VAL A 118 -9.53 -10.26 7.78
C VAL A 118 -9.16 -11.55 7.03
N LEU A 119 -8.04 -11.54 6.30
CA LEU A 119 -7.55 -12.73 5.59
C LEU A 119 -7.27 -13.89 6.55
N LYS A 120 -6.58 -13.61 7.66
CA LYS A 120 -6.22 -14.61 8.67
C LYS A 120 -7.46 -15.25 9.29
N ASP A 121 -8.46 -14.46 9.66
CA ASP A 121 -9.72 -14.99 10.21
C ASP A 121 -10.51 -15.77 9.15
N THR A 122 -10.50 -15.32 7.90
CA THR A 122 -11.08 -16.08 6.78
C THR A 122 -10.44 -17.45 6.65
N CYS A 123 -9.10 -17.54 6.63
CA CYS A 123 -8.39 -18.82 6.59
C CYS A 123 -8.80 -19.71 7.78
N ARG A 124 -8.79 -19.17 9.01
CA ARG A 124 -9.21 -19.91 10.20
C ARG A 124 -10.62 -20.50 10.08
N ARG A 125 -11.57 -19.78 9.47
CA ARG A 125 -12.97 -20.25 9.28
C ARG A 125 -13.09 -21.37 8.26
N PHE A 126 -12.35 -21.26 7.15
CA PHE A 126 -12.55 -22.14 5.99
C PHE A 126 -11.57 -23.31 5.91
N VAL A 127 -10.36 -23.18 6.46
CA VAL A 127 -9.32 -24.22 6.38
C VAL A 127 -8.93 -24.84 7.73
N GLY A 128 -9.42 -24.28 8.85
CA GLY A 128 -9.01 -24.67 10.20
C GLY A 128 -7.62 -24.18 10.56
#